data_AF-A0A932XCT8-F1
#
_entry.id   AF-A0A932XCT8-F1
#
_cell.length_a   1.000
_cell.length_b   1.000
_cell.length_c   1.000
_cell.angle_alpha   90.00
_cell.angle_beta   90.00
_cell.angle_gamma   90.00
#
_symmetry.space_group_name_H-M   'P 1'
#
loop_
_entity.id
_entity.type
_entity.pdbx_description
1 polymer ?
#
loop_
_entity_poly.entity_id
_entity_poly.type
_entity_poly.pdbx_seq_one_letter_code
_entity_poly.pdbx_strand_id
1 'polypeptide(L)'
;MRGGELAPTGSALSGLSFLERLLGVELEWNPLTRASRAARAERAGRLGEALRLYFEAGHEERLLTCIRRTVPDVPHRAVLLEAAGELVALRTAMVSAAQRRVVVAKTIADEVADSALALWDSADRLTSVSAQVLATPRLKHAVEHEVRALANLVAELREARSLVTEAMLTDQAGADRLTTARDRLRAQTEAVREVTRELS
;
A
#
# COMPACT_ATOMS: atom_id res chain seq x y z
N MET A 1 -29.87 18.54 -32.51
CA MET A 1 -28.73 17.61 -32.45
C MET A 1 -28.14 17.69 -31.06
N ARG A 2 -28.14 16.57 -30.33
CA ARG A 2 -27.84 16.50 -28.89
C ARG A 2 -26.34 16.69 -28.62
N GLY A 3 -26.05 17.39 -27.54
CA GLY A 3 -24.72 17.76 -27.08
C GLY A 3 -23.87 16.56 -26.66
N GLY A 4 -22.59 16.64 -27.01
CA GLY A 4 -21.51 15.90 -26.38
C GLY A 4 -20.61 16.91 -25.70
N GLU A 5 -20.77 17.07 -24.38
CA GLU A 5 -19.72 17.60 -23.52
C GLU A 5 -19.33 16.48 -22.57
N LEU A 6 -18.17 15.91 -22.88
CA LEU A 6 -17.44 14.98 -22.04
C LEU A 6 -17.03 15.74 -20.78
N ALA A 7 -17.57 15.35 -19.63
CA ALA A 7 -17.03 15.74 -18.34
C ALA A 7 -15.64 15.10 -18.16
N PRO A 8 -14.57 15.86 -17.87
CA PRO A 8 -13.33 15.27 -17.45
C PRO A 8 -13.30 15.10 -15.93
N THR A 9 -12.75 13.95 -15.52
CA THR A 9 -11.87 13.77 -14.36
C THR A 9 -12.45 13.75 -12.94
N GLY A 10 -12.96 12.58 -12.55
CA GLY A 10 -12.77 12.11 -11.17
C GLY A 10 -11.39 11.45 -11.06
N SER A 11 -10.39 12.15 -10.50
CA SER A 11 -9.16 11.53 -9.94
C SER A 11 -8.17 12.53 -9.29
N ALA A 12 -8.40 13.85 -9.34
CA ALA A 12 -7.41 14.81 -8.81
C ALA A 12 -7.54 15.11 -7.30
N LEU A 13 -8.64 14.70 -6.67
CA LEU A 13 -8.92 14.95 -5.25
C LEU A 13 -8.44 13.82 -4.32
N SER A 14 -8.13 12.65 -4.88
CA SER A 14 -7.73 11.46 -4.13
C SER A 14 -6.34 11.63 -3.47
N GLY A 15 -5.34 12.09 -4.23
CA GLY A 15 -3.96 12.12 -3.76
C GLY A 15 -3.68 13.23 -2.75
N LEU A 16 -4.40 14.35 -2.89
CA LEU A 16 -4.41 15.41 -1.87
C LEU A 16 -5.04 14.91 -0.57
N SER A 17 -6.19 14.23 -0.63
CA SER A 17 -6.82 13.67 0.56
C SER A 17 -5.96 12.62 1.26
N PHE A 18 -5.13 11.88 0.51
CA PHE A 18 -4.19 10.92 1.06
C PHE A 18 -3.03 11.63 1.75
N LEU A 19 -2.41 12.62 1.10
CA LEU A 19 -1.33 13.43 1.70
C LEU A 19 -1.80 14.20 2.93
N GLU A 20 -3.00 14.79 2.90
CA GLU A 20 -3.60 15.46 4.06
C GLU A 20 -3.83 14.47 5.21
N ARG A 21 -4.27 13.24 4.90
CA ARG A 21 -4.39 12.17 5.90
C ARG A 21 -3.04 11.73 6.46
N LEU A 22 -1.97 11.76 5.67
CA LEU A 22 -0.60 11.44 6.10
C LEU A 22 0.01 12.52 6.99
N LEU A 23 -0.27 13.78 6.70
CA LEU A 23 0.22 14.92 7.48
C LEU A 23 -0.54 15.08 8.81
N GLY A 24 -1.76 14.55 8.91
CA GLY A 24 -2.55 14.51 10.14
C GLY A 24 -2.09 13.39 11.08
N VAL A 25 -1.17 13.69 12.01
CA VAL A 25 -0.80 12.78 13.11
C VAL A 25 -1.90 12.82 14.18
N GLU A 26 -2.62 11.71 14.39
CA GLU A 26 -3.52 11.54 15.53
C GLU A 26 -2.70 11.27 16.80
N LEU A 27 -2.71 12.19 17.78
CA LEU A 27 -2.13 11.98 19.12
C LEU A 27 -3.14 11.29 20.04
N GLU A 28 -2.63 10.30 20.78
CA GLU A 28 -3.16 9.52 21.93
C GLU A 28 -4.65 9.12 22.02
N TRP A 29 -4.83 7.85 22.36
CA TRP A 29 -6.05 7.10 22.70
C TRP A 29 -7.35 7.91 22.86
N ASN A 30 -8.08 8.04 21.75
CA ASN A 30 -9.51 8.30 21.74
C ASN A 30 -10.24 7.07 21.11
N PRO A 31 -11.36 6.59 21.68
CA PRO A 31 -12.09 5.40 21.19
C PRO A 31 -12.63 5.53 19.75
N LEU A 32 -12.69 6.76 19.22
CA LEU A 32 -13.07 7.10 17.84
C LEU A 32 -11.87 7.24 16.88
N THR A 33 -10.63 7.21 17.39
CA THR A 33 -9.41 7.30 16.57
C THR A 33 -9.32 6.15 15.57
N ARG A 34 -8.56 6.36 14.49
CA ARG A 34 -8.24 5.30 13.54
C ARG A 34 -7.54 4.14 14.24
N ALA A 35 -6.67 4.41 15.21
CA ALA A 35 -5.98 3.40 16.00
C ALA A 35 -6.93 2.49 16.80
N SER A 36 -7.93 3.07 17.47
CA SER A 36 -8.95 2.32 18.19
C SER A 36 -9.84 1.49 17.26
N ARG A 37 -10.16 2.00 16.07
CA ARG A 37 -10.87 1.25 15.03
C ARG A 37 -10.01 0.10 14.49
N ALA A 38 -8.72 0.33 14.25
CA ALA A 38 -7.77 -0.69 13.81
C ALA A 38 -7.71 -1.85 14.79
N ALA A 39 -7.56 -1.56 16.08
CA ALA A 39 -7.51 -2.57 17.13
C ALA A 39 -8.84 -3.35 17.25
N ARG A 40 -9.99 -2.75 16.92
CA ARG A 40 -11.28 -3.46 16.85
C ARG A 40 -11.37 -4.37 15.63
N ALA A 41 -10.91 -3.91 14.47
CA ALA A 41 -10.83 -4.72 13.25
C ALA A 41 -9.88 -5.93 13.45
N GLU A 42 -8.72 -5.72 14.06
CA GLU A 42 -7.74 -6.78 14.40
C GLU A 42 -8.39 -7.85 15.28
N ARG A 43 -9.03 -7.45 16.40
CA ARG A 43 -9.72 -8.40 17.30
C ARG A 43 -10.87 -9.15 16.63
N ALA A 44 -11.50 -8.55 15.63
CA ALA A 44 -12.58 -9.16 14.87
C ALA A 44 -12.09 -10.02 13.69
N GLY A 45 -10.77 -10.21 13.53
CA GLY A 45 -10.20 -11.01 12.45
C GLY A 45 -10.27 -10.37 11.06
N ARG A 46 -10.56 -9.06 10.97
CA ARG A 46 -10.58 -8.32 9.71
C ARG A 46 -9.21 -7.68 9.47
N LEU A 47 -8.27 -8.48 8.99
CA LEU A 47 -6.86 -8.12 8.93
C LEU A 47 -6.61 -6.94 7.97
N GLY A 48 -7.12 -6.96 6.75
CA GLY A 48 -6.90 -5.89 5.76
C GLY A 48 -7.47 -4.55 6.23
N GLU A 49 -8.65 -4.55 6.86
CA GLU A 49 -9.19 -3.33 7.49
C GLU A 49 -8.28 -2.83 8.62
N ALA A 50 -7.78 -3.72 9.48
CA ALA A 50 -6.87 -3.35 10.56
C ALA A 50 -5.55 -2.76 10.03
N LEU A 51 -4.95 -3.37 9.01
CA LEU A 51 -3.71 -2.91 8.40
C LEU A 51 -3.88 -1.53 7.75
N ARG A 52 -4.96 -1.34 6.98
CA ARG A 52 -5.31 -0.03 6.40
C ARG A 52 -5.44 1.04 7.47
N LEU A 53 -6.16 0.76 8.56
CA LEU A 53 -6.37 1.73 9.62
C LEU A 53 -5.10 2.03 10.43
N TYR A 54 -4.24 1.03 10.68
CA TYR A 54 -2.94 1.28 11.30
C TYR A 54 -2.02 2.10 10.39
N PHE A 55 -2.05 1.85 9.09
CA PHE A 55 -1.29 2.59 8.09
C PHE A 55 -1.73 4.06 8.02
N GLU A 56 -3.03 4.30 7.93
CA GLU A 56 -3.62 5.66 7.92
C GLU A 56 -3.45 6.41 9.24
N ALA A 57 -3.25 5.70 10.35
CA ALA A 57 -2.99 6.29 11.67
C ALA A 57 -1.49 6.51 11.94
N GLY A 58 -0.60 5.99 11.08
CA GLY A 58 0.84 6.03 11.30
C GLY A 58 1.38 5.16 12.42
N HIS A 59 0.66 4.10 12.78
CA HIS A 59 1.13 3.11 13.75
C HIS A 59 1.88 1.97 13.08
N GLU A 60 3.06 2.28 12.57
CA GLU A 60 3.91 1.38 11.77
C GLU A 60 4.29 0.10 12.52
N GLU A 61 4.73 0.23 13.78
CA GLU A 61 5.08 -0.91 14.61
C GLU A 61 3.90 -1.84 14.84
N ARG A 62 2.70 -1.27 15.06
CA ARG A 62 1.47 -2.05 15.24
C ARG A 62 1.06 -2.75 13.96
N LEU A 63 1.18 -2.09 12.81
CA LEU A 63 0.94 -2.67 11.50
C LEU A 63 1.82 -3.91 11.27
N LEU A 64 3.14 -3.76 11.41
CA LEU A 64 4.08 -4.85 11.19
C LEU A 64 3.92 -5.98 12.22
N THR A 65 3.54 -5.64 13.46
CA THR A 65 3.23 -6.63 14.50
C THR A 65 1.94 -7.39 14.18
N CYS A 66 0.92 -6.71 13.65
CA CYS A 66 -0.34 -7.32 13.24
C CYS A 66 -0.11 -8.37 12.14
N ILE A 67 0.70 -8.06 11.11
CA ILE A 67 1.08 -9.02 10.08
C ILE A 67 1.82 -10.23 10.68
N ARG A 68 2.84 -9.98 11.52
CA ARG A 68 3.64 -11.05 12.15
C ARG A 68 2.79 -12.03 12.98
N ARG A 69 1.74 -11.54 13.64
CA ARG A 69 0.90 -12.33 14.54
C ARG A 69 -0.24 -13.05 13.81
N THR A 70 -0.82 -12.41 12.80
CA THR A 70 -2.04 -12.91 12.15
C THR A 70 -1.73 -13.76 10.93
N VAL A 71 -0.69 -13.41 10.17
CA VAL A 71 -0.28 -14.19 9.00
C VAL A 71 0.55 -15.40 9.46
N PRO A 72 0.23 -16.63 9.01
CA PRO A 72 0.99 -17.83 9.36
C PRO A 72 2.48 -17.74 8.99
N ASP A 73 3.32 -18.53 9.64
CA ASP A 73 4.76 -18.59 9.33
C ASP A 73 5.06 -19.40 8.08
N VAL A 74 4.82 -18.78 6.94
CA VAL A 74 4.99 -19.33 5.60
C VAL A 74 5.71 -18.31 4.73
N PRO A 75 6.38 -18.72 3.63
CA PRO A 75 7.28 -17.85 2.88
C PRO A 75 6.68 -16.52 2.42
N HIS A 76 5.38 -16.47 2.12
CA HIS A 76 4.71 -15.23 1.71
C HIS A 76 4.55 -14.21 2.84
N ARG A 77 4.62 -14.61 4.12
CA ARG A 77 4.63 -13.66 5.25
C ARG A 77 5.84 -12.76 5.19
N ALA A 78 7.01 -13.29 4.85
CA ALA A 78 8.23 -12.50 4.74
C ALA A 78 8.10 -11.42 3.65
N VAL A 79 7.56 -11.80 2.48
CA VAL A 79 7.34 -10.86 1.37
C VAL A 79 6.27 -9.80 1.71
N LEU A 80 5.18 -10.19 2.39
CA LEU A 80 4.18 -9.23 2.89
C LEU A 80 4.78 -8.24 3.90
N LEU A 81 5.63 -8.71 4.82
CA LEU A 81 6.32 -7.84 5.77
C LEU A 81 7.29 -6.89 5.08
N GLU A 82 8.01 -7.37 4.07
CA GLU A 82 8.91 -6.53 3.26
C GLU A 82 8.12 -5.46 2.49
N ALA A 83 7.04 -5.84 1.81
CA ALA A 83 6.16 -4.92 1.10
C ALA A 83 5.57 -3.86 2.02
N ALA A 84 5.06 -4.28 3.19
CA ALA A 84 4.53 -3.36 4.20
C ALA A 84 5.60 -2.41 4.73
N GLY A 85 6.82 -2.90 4.97
CA GLY A 85 7.95 -2.10 5.41
C GLY A 85 8.38 -1.05 4.38
N GLU A 86 8.48 -1.43 3.11
CA GLU A 86 8.82 -0.50 2.03
C GLU A 86 7.73 0.55 1.82
N LEU A 87 6.46 0.15 1.90
CA LEU A 87 5.33 1.06 1.76
C LEU A 87 5.27 2.07 2.92
N VAL A 88 5.56 1.63 4.15
CA VAL A 88 5.74 2.51 5.31
C VAL A 88 6.92 3.46 5.12
N ALA A 89 8.07 2.97 4.66
CA ALA A 89 9.24 3.81 4.45
C ALA A 89 9.02 4.86 3.36
N LEU A 90 8.36 4.50 2.26
CA LEU A 90 7.96 5.41 1.19
C LEU A 90 7.02 6.49 1.71
N ARG A 91 6.01 6.12 2.51
CA ARG A 91 5.10 7.07 3.15
C ARG A 91 5.86 8.09 4.00
N THR A 92 6.80 7.63 4.82
CA THR A 92 7.62 8.51 5.68
C THR A 92 8.50 9.46 4.85
N ALA A 93 9.06 8.98 3.75
CA ALA A 93 9.77 9.83 2.78
C ALA A 93 8.84 10.87 2.15
N MET A 94 7.63 10.48 1.76
CA MET A 94 6.63 11.39 1.18
C MET A 94 6.16 12.48 2.17
N VAL A 95 5.94 12.12 3.45
CA VAL A 95 5.62 13.10 4.50
C VAL A 95 6.76 14.11 4.65
N SER A 96 8.00 13.62 4.66
CA SER A 96 9.19 14.47 4.76
C SER A 96 9.35 15.39 3.53
N ALA A 97 9.07 14.88 2.34
CA ALA A 97 9.07 15.64 1.09
C ALA A 97 7.97 16.72 1.08
N ALA A 98 6.77 16.39 1.56
CA ALA A 98 5.65 17.32 1.66
C ALA A 98 5.94 18.46 2.65
N GLN A 99 6.55 18.18 3.80
CA GLN A 99 6.99 19.21 4.76
C GLN A 99 8.00 20.19 4.15
N ARG A 100 8.83 19.71 3.22
CA ARG A 100 9.79 20.53 2.44
C ARG A 100 9.17 21.15 1.19
N ARG A 101 7.86 20.99 0.97
CA ARG A 101 7.10 21.49 -0.19
C ARG A 101 7.61 20.96 -1.54
N VAL A 102 8.19 19.77 -1.55
CA VAL A 102 8.61 19.09 -2.78
C VAL A 102 7.37 18.55 -3.48
N VAL A 103 7.07 19.05 -4.69
CA VAL A 103 5.84 18.74 -5.46
C VAL A 103 5.72 17.23 -5.80
N VAL A 104 6.86 16.54 -5.85
CA VAL A 104 7.02 15.11 -6.17
C VAL A 104 6.14 14.19 -5.31
N ALA A 105 5.91 14.53 -4.03
CA ALA A 105 5.10 13.70 -3.13
C ALA A 105 3.65 13.55 -3.60
N LYS A 106 3.10 14.57 -4.30
CA LYS A 106 1.72 14.54 -4.80
C LYS A 106 1.57 13.63 -6.01
N THR A 107 2.59 13.53 -6.86
CA THR A 107 2.53 12.81 -8.12
C THR A 107 2.35 11.31 -7.96
N ILE A 108 2.85 10.74 -6.86
CA ILE A 108 2.81 9.28 -6.60
C ILE A 108 1.88 8.91 -5.44
N ALA A 109 1.23 9.89 -4.81
CA ALA A 109 0.40 9.68 -3.62
C ALA A 109 -0.77 8.74 -3.86
N ASP A 110 -1.43 8.88 -5.02
CA ASP A 110 -2.56 8.03 -5.39
C ASP A 110 -2.11 6.59 -5.60
N GLU A 111 -1.03 6.39 -6.34
CA GLU A 111 -0.49 5.05 -6.61
C GLU A 111 0.01 4.36 -5.34
N VAL A 112 0.57 5.10 -4.37
CA VAL A 112 0.94 4.54 -3.06
C VAL A 112 -0.29 4.13 -2.26
N ALA A 113 -1.34 4.95 -2.26
CA ALA A 113 -2.60 4.62 -1.59
C ALA A 113 -3.23 3.36 -2.22
N ASP A 114 -3.24 3.27 -3.54
CA ASP A 114 -3.75 2.14 -4.29
C ASP A 114 -2.93 0.86 -4.06
N SER A 115 -1.60 0.98 -4.01
CA SER A 115 -0.67 -0.11 -3.68
C SER A 115 -0.94 -0.63 -2.27
N ALA A 116 -1.20 0.27 -1.32
CA ALA A 116 -1.50 -0.10 0.06
C ALA A 116 -2.78 -0.93 0.12
N LEU A 117 -3.86 -0.49 -0.54
CA LEU A 117 -5.11 -1.24 -0.60
C LEU A 117 -4.92 -2.63 -1.21
N ALA A 118 -4.22 -2.72 -2.36
CA ALA A 118 -3.94 -4.00 -3.00
C ALA A 118 -3.14 -4.95 -2.07
N LEU A 119 -2.15 -4.42 -1.36
CA LEU A 119 -1.35 -5.18 -0.40
C LEU A 119 -2.20 -5.69 0.78
N TRP A 120 -3.12 -4.88 1.30
CA TRP A 120 -3.98 -5.28 2.42
C TRP A 120 -5.01 -6.32 2.01
N ASP A 121 -5.59 -6.21 0.81
CA ASP A 121 -6.49 -7.22 0.23
C ASP A 121 -5.75 -8.55 0.01
N SER A 122 -4.51 -8.47 -0.51
CA SER A 122 -3.63 -9.64 -0.66
C SER A 122 -3.32 -10.31 0.68
N ALA A 123 -3.03 -9.53 1.73
CA ALA A 123 -2.78 -10.06 3.08
C ALA A 123 -4.00 -10.79 3.65
N ASP A 124 -5.21 -10.24 3.48
CA ASP A 124 -6.47 -10.91 3.86
C ASP A 124 -6.65 -12.23 3.13
N ARG A 125 -6.41 -12.23 1.81
CA ARG A 125 -6.60 -13.42 0.98
C ARG A 125 -5.58 -14.49 1.28
N LEU A 126 -4.30 -14.14 1.36
CA LEU A 126 -3.23 -15.07 1.71
C LEU A 126 -3.47 -15.70 3.08
N THR A 127 -3.95 -14.93 4.07
CA THR A 127 -4.30 -15.47 5.39
C THR A 127 -5.44 -16.50 5.30
N SER A 128 -6.48 -16.19 4.52
CA SER A 128 -7.63 -17.08 4.30
C SER A 128 -7.26 -18.37 3.57
N VAL A 129 -6.40 -18.25 2.55
CA VAL A 129 -5.98 -19.35 1.68
C VAL A 129 -4.92 -20.23 2.34
N SER A 130 -4.02 -19.66 3.15
CA SER A 130 -2.92 -20.38 3.80
C SER A 130 -3.36 -21.57 4.65
N ALA A 131 -4.55 -21.50 5.25
CA ALA A 131 -5.15 -22.62 5.97
C ALA A 131 -5.44 -23.83 5.06
N GLN A 132 -5.53 -23.63 3.74
CA GLN A 132 -5.95 -24.60 2.73
C GLN A 132 -4.86 -24.94 1.70
N VAL A 133 -3.71 -24.22 1.68
CA VAL A 133 -2.65 -24.33 0.65
C VAL A 133 -2.11 -25.74 0.45
N LEU A 134 -2.20 -26.61 1.45
CA LEU A 134 -1.76 -28.01 1.36
C LEU A 134 -2.70 -28.91 0.55
N ALA A 135 -3.89 -28.42 0.14
CA ALA A 135 -4.92 -29.26 -0.44
C ALA A 135 -4.80 -29.48 -1.96
N THR A 136 -4.27 -28.52 -2.74
CA THR A 136 -4.24 -28.66 -4.22
C THR A 136 -3.02 -28.01 -4.90
N PRO A 137 -2.48 -28.63 -5.97
CA PRO A 137 -1.39 -28.04 -6.77
C PRO A 137 -1.73 -26.69 -7.41
N ARG A 138 -3.00 -26.49 -7.81
CA ARG A 138 -3.49 -25.23 -8.39
C ARG A 138 -3.37 -24.07 -7.39
N LEU A 139 -3.75 -24.31 -6.13
CA LEU A 139 -3.67 -23.31 -5.08
C LEU A 139 -2.22 -22.95 -4.73
N LYS A 140 -1.33 -23.96 -4.71
CA LYS A 140 0.11 -23.73 -4.55
C LYS A 140 0.65 -22.81 -5.65
N HIS A 141 0.30 -23.08 -6.91
CA HIS A 141 0.77 -22.25 -8.03
C HIS A 141 0.24 -20.81 -7.97
N ALA A 142 -1.04 -20.63 -7.63
CA ALA A 142 -1.64 -19.31 -7.46
C ALA A 142 -0.95 -18.51 -6.34
N VAL A 143 -0.65 -19.15 -5.20
CA VAL A 143 0.10 -18.50 -4.11
C VAL A 143 1.53 -18.16 -4.53
N GLU A 144 2.22 -19.03 -5.28
CA GLU A 144 3.55 -18.73 -5.83
C GLU A 144 3.50 -17.57 -6.84
N HIS A 145 2.40 -17.43 -7.58
CA HIS A 145 2.18 -16.30 -8.48
C HIS A 145 1.97 -15.00 -7.69
N GLU A 146 1.14 -15.03 -6.64
CA GLU A 146 0.88 -13.90 -5.76
C GLU A 146 2.18 -13.42 -5.08
N VAL A 147 2.99 -14.34 -4.56
CA VAL A 147 4.28 -14.03 -3.95
C VAL A 147 5.22 -13.32 -4.92
N ARG A 148 5.25 -13.73 -6.19
CA ARG A 148 6.05 -13.08 -7.22
C ARG A 148 5.52 -11.69 -7.54
N ALA A 149 4.21 -11.51 -7.66
CA ALA A 149 3.60 -10.20 -7.87
C ALA A 149 3.91 -9.24 -6.71
N LEU A 150 3.82 -9.72 -5.46
CA LEU A 150 4.20 -8.94 -4.28
C LEU A 150 5.69 -8.58 -4.26
N ALA A 151 6.58 -9.50 -4.63
CA ALA A 151 8.02 -9.23 -4.70
C ALA A 151 8.36 -8.17 -5.77
N ASN A 152 7.65 -8.17 -6.90
CA ASN A 152 7.80 -7.11 -7.90
C ASN A 152 7.29 -5.77 -7.36
N LEU A 153 6.15 -5.76 -6.65
CA LEU A 153 5.64 -4.56 -5.99
C LEU A 153 6.64 -3.98 -4.98
N VAL A 154 7.31 -4.83 -4.20
CA VAL A 154 8.40 -4.43 -3.27
C VAL A 154 9.50 -3.67 -4.02
N ALA A 155 9.94 -4.19 -5.16
CA ALA A 155 11.00 -3.56 -5.95
C ALA A 155 10.59 -2.15 -6.42
N GLU A 156 9.36 -2.00 -6.94
CA GLU A 156 8.84 -0.71 -7.39
C GLU A 156 8.63 0.28 -6.24
N LEU A 157 8.13 -0.18 -5.08
CA LEU A 157 8.02 0.66 -3.89
C LEU A 157 9.39 1.19 -3.42
N ARG A 158 10.42 0.33 -3.48
CA ARG A 158 11.79 0.69 -3.12
C ARG A 158 12.38 1.70 -4.10
N GLU A 159 12.15 1.53 -5.41
CA GLU A 159 12.58 2.48 -6.44
C GLU A 159 11.87 3.84 -6.25
N ALA A 160 10.55 3.83 -6.07
CA ALA A 160 9.77 5.03 -5.78
C ALA A 160 10.30 5.78 -4.55
N ARG A 161 10.61 5.06 -3.45
CA ARG A 161 11.21 5.65 -2.24
C ARG A 161 12.56 6.29 -2.52
N SER A 162 13.41 5.62 -3.29
CA SER A 162 14.72 6.14 -3.67
C SER A 162 14.57 7.45 -4.45
N LEU A 163 13.66 7.50 -5.42
CA LEU A 163 13.41 8.70 -6.24
C LEU A 163 12.82 9.86 -5.44
N VAL A 164 11.89 9.59 -4.51
CA VAL A 164 11.37 10.62 -3.59
C VAL A 164 12.50 11.18 -2.72
N THR A 165 13.37 10.32 -2.22
CA THR A 165 14.52 10.72 -1.39
C THR A 165 15.55 11.52 -2.21
N GLU A 166 15.85 11.10 -3.43
CA GLU A 166 16.73 11.81 -4.37
C GLU A 166 16.19 13.22 -4.68
N ALA A 167 14.89 13.33 -4.95
CA ALA A 167 14.22 14.60 -5.20
C ALA A 167 14.27 15.54 -3.98
N MET A 168 14.23 15.00 -2.76
CA MET A 168 14.40 15.80 -1.53
C MET A 168 15.81 16.36 -1.32
N LEU A 169 16.83 15.74 -1.93
CA LEU A 169 18.24 16.10 -1.75
C LEU A 169 18.78 17.00 -2.86
N THR A 170 18.32 16.80 -4.09
CA THR A 170 18.94 17.43 -5.28
C THR A 170 18.18 18.64 -5.80
N ASP A 171 16.91 18.84 -5.40
CA ASP A 171 15.96 19.86 -5.90
C ASP A 171 15.76 19.84 -7.45
N GLN A 172 16.54 19.04 -8.17
CA GLN A 172 16.36 18.70 -9.56
C GLN A 172 15.34 17.57 -9.62
N ALA A 173 14.10 17.96 -9.91
CA ALA A 173 13.02 17.02 -10.10
C ALA A 173 13.36 16.06 -11.23
N GLY A 174 13.68 14.81 -10.89
CA GLY A 174 13.57 13.66 -11.79
C GLY A 174 12.11 13.36 -12.11
N ALA A 175 11.34 14.37 -12.55
CA ALA A 175 9.90 14.28 -12.78
C ALA A 175 9.55 13.16 -13.78
N ASP A 176 10.37 12.99 -14.82
CA ASP A 176 10.22 11.92 -15.81
C ASP A 176 10.47 10.54 -15.19
N ARG A 177 11.51 10.41 -14.35
CA ARG A 177 11.81 9.16 -13.63
C ARG A 177 10.71 8.82 -12.65
N LEU A 178 10.18 9.80 -11.92
CA LEU A 178 9.10 9.60 -10.97
C LEU A 178 7.78 9.25 -11.68
N THR A 179 7.51 9.86 -12.83
CA THR A 179 6.35 9.51 -13.65
C THR A 179 6.47 8.07 -14.15
N THR A 180 7.66 7.68 -14.61
CA THR A 180 7.94 6.30 -15.01
C THR A 180 7.76 5.32 -13.85
N ALA A 181 8.30 5.64 -12.67
CA ALA A 181 8.16 4.79 -11.48
C ALA A 181 6.69 4.71 -11.01
N ARG A 182 5.94 5.81 -11.09
CA ARG A 182 4.49 5.82 -10.82
C ARG A 182 3.75 4.87 -11.75
N ASP A 183 4.03 4.94 -13.06
CA ASP A 183 3.34 4.10 -14.04
C ASP A 183 3.68 2.61 -13.86
N ARG A 184 4.94 2.28 -13.51
CA ARG A 184 5.33 0.90 -13.12
C ARG A 184 4.67 0.45 -11.83
N LEU A 185 4.62 1.32 -10.81
CA LEU A 185 3.97 1.03 -9.54
C LEU A 185 2.47 0.74 -9.74
N ARG A 186 1.80 1.51 -10.61
CA ARG A 186 0.41 1.25 -11.02
C ARG A 186 0.29 -0.13 -11.67
N ALA A 187 1.14 -0.44 -12.65
CA ALA A 187 1.10 -1.73 -13.34
C ALA A 187 1.30 -2.92 -12.37
N GLN A 188 2.23 -2.82 -11.42
CA GLN A 188 2.43 -3.87 -10.42
C GLN A 188 1.27 -3.96 -9.42
N THR A 189 0.67 -2.83 -9.05
CA THR A 189 -0.54 -2.81 -8.22
C THR A 189 -1.69 -3.53 -8.91
N GLU A 190 -1.89 -3.29 -10.20
CA GLU A 190 -2.90 -3.98 -11.01
C GLU A 190 -2.62 -5.49 -11.10
N ALA A 191 -1.35 -5.88 -11.29
CA ALA A 191 -0.94 -7.28 -11.28
C ALA A 191 -1.26 -7.97 -9.95
N VAL A 192 -0.92 -7.35 -8.80
CA VAL A 192 -1.27 -7.90 -7.47
C VAL A 192 -2.79 -8.04 -7.33
N ARG A 193 -3.57 -7.03 -7.73
CA ARG A 193 -5.05 -7.11 -7.68
C ARG A 193 -5.61 -8.22 -8.56
N GLU A 194 -5.00 -8.47 -9.72
CA GLU A 194 -5.41 -9.54 -10.62
C GLU A 194 -5.16 -10.91 -9.99
N VAL A 195 -3.95 -11.15 -9.48
CA VAL A 195 -3.61 -12.44 -8.86
C VAL A 195 -4.38 -12.67 -7.57
N THR A 196 -4.61 -11.63 -6.77
CA THR A 196 -5.45 -11.71 -5.57
C THR A 196 -6.90 -12.09 -5.92
N ARG A 197 -7.42 -11.63 -7.07
CA ARG A 197 -8.74 -12.05 -7.59
C ARG A 197 -8.74 -13.51 -8.04
N GLU A 198 -7.67 -14.00 -8.64
CA GLU A 198 -7.56 -15.42 -9.02
C GLU A 198 -7.52 -16.37 -7.82
N LEU A 199 -7.02 -15.87 -6.68
CA LEU A 199 -7.04 -16.60 -5.42
C LEU A 199 -8.44 -16.72 -4.82
N SER A 200 -9.44 -15.95 -5.29
CA SER A 200 -10.81 -15.85 -4.76
C SER A 200 -11.71 -17.04 -5.09
#